data_AF-A0A428KX98-F1
#
_entry.id   AF-A0A428KX98-F1
#
_cell.length_a   1.000
_cell.length_b   1.000
_cell.length_c   1.000
_cell.angle_alpha   90.00
_cell.angle_beta   90.00
_cell.angle_gamma   90.00
#
_symmetry.space_group_name_H-M   'P 1'
#
loop_
_entity.id
_entity.type
_entity.pdbx_description
1 polymer ?
#
loop_
_entity_poly.entity_id
_entity_poly.type
_entity_poly.pdbx_seq_one_letter_code
_entity_poly.pdbx_strand_id
1 'polypeptide(L)'
;MPRTFILLAACLLVSLLAYGATVTLFRAQMQGDSVHLEWNAANEQGISGYEVYRQDYPADDFDKITSLTPTAQPHYRYIDQNVFRQEMGREGVTYRLAVRTATGTRTYQTTPAQPEANVVLRSWDTIKLMFR
;
A
#
# COMPACT_ATOMS: atom_id res chain seq x y z
N MET A 1 30.64 27.44 -26.21
CA MET A 1 29.82 26.26 -26.53
C MET A 1 30.06 25.00 -25.68
N PRO A 2 31.23 24.72 -25.04
CA PRO A 2 31.36 23.51 -24.22
C PRO A 2 30.65 23.61 -22.85
N ARG A 3 30.56 24.82 -22.26
CA ARG A 3 29.95 25.02 -20.92
C ARG A 3 28.45 24.74 -20.89
N THR A 4 27.72 25.09 -21.94
CA THR A 4 26.28 24.78 -22.08
C THR A 4 26.05 23.30 -22.28
N PHE A 5 26.93 22.63 -23.04
CA PHE A 5 26.89 21.18 -23.24
C PHE A 5 27.15 20.39 -21.95
N ILE A 6 28.10 20.86 -21.12
CA ILE A 6 28.40 20.28 -19.81
C ILE A 6 27.22 20.44 -18.85
N LEU A 7 26.55 21.61 -18.83
CA LEU A 7 25.38 21.86 -17.99
C LEU A 7 24.18 20.99 -18.41
N LEU A 8 23.93 20.86 -19.71
CA LEU A 8 22.88 19.97 -20.25
C LEU A 8 23.16 18.50 -19.94
N ALA A 9 24.41 18.05 -20.10
CA ALA A 9 24.82 16.68 -19.77
C ALA A 9 24.71 16.38 -18.27
N ALA A 10 25.05 17.33 -17.40
CA ALA A 10 24.90 17.19 -15.95
C ALA A 10 23.42 17.10 -15.53
N CYS A 11 22.54 17.94 -16.08
CA CYS A 11 21.09 17.85 -15.83
C CYS A 11 20.50 16.52 -16.30
N LEU A 12 20.95 15.99 -17.44
CA LEU A 12 20.47 14.72 -17.99
C LEU A 12 20.94 13.53 -17.13
N LEU A 13 22.18 13.54 -16.62
CA LEU A 13 22.68 12.56 -15.65
C LEU A 13 21.94 12.58 -14.31
N VAL A 14 21.57 13.77 -13.81
CA VAL A 14 20.77 13.89 -12.57
C VAL A 14 19.34 13.36 -12.78
N SER A 15 18.76 13.53 -13.97
CA SER A 15 17.41 13.02 -14.27
C SER A 15 17.33 11.48 -14.31
N LEU A 16 18.42 10.80 -14.69
CA LEU A 16 18.51 9.33 -14.70
C LEU A 16 18.51 8.73 -13.29
N LEU A 17 18.97 9.47 -12.28
CA LEU A 17 18.91 9.06 -10.87
C LEU A 17 17.50 9.19 -10.27
N ALA A 18 16.57 9.83 -10.98
CA ALA A 18 15.20 10.06 -10.52
C ALA A 18 14.23 8.90 -10.83
N TYR A 19 14.73 7.77 -11.36
CA TYR A 19 13.98 6.50 -11.48
C TYR A 19 13.79 5.86 -10.08
N GLY A 20 13.19 6.62 -9.17
CA GLY A 20 13.11 6.28 -7.77
C GLY A 20 12.02 5.25 -7.51
N ALA A 21 12.34 4.24 -6.70
CA ALA A 21 11.47 3.64 -5.68
C ALA A 21 9.95 3.78 -5.92
N THR A 22 9.39 2.99 -6.83
CA THR A 22 7.93 2.96 -7.04
C THR A 22 7.34 1.67 -6.51
N VAL A 23 6.17 1.76 -5.88
CA VAL A 23 5.33 0.60 -5.58
C VAL A 23 4.33 0.44 -6.71
N THR A 24 4.26 -0.76 -7.29
CA THR A 24 3.35 -1.09 -8.41
C THR A 24 2.03 -1.67 -7.94
N LEU A 25 2.00 -2.25 -6.75
CA LEU A 25 0.83 -2.84 -6.12
C LEU A 25 0.89 -2.59 -4.62
N PHE A 26 -0.22 -2.18 -4.03
CA PHE A 26 -0.45 -2.23 -2.58
C PHE A 26 -1.90 -2.63 -2.34
N ARG A 27 -2.10 -3.80 -1.72
CA ARG A 27 -3.43 -4.37 -1.50
C ARG A 27 -3.58 -4.90 -0.08
N ALA A 28 -4.82 -4.84 0.41
CA ALA A 28 -5.25 -5.48 1.65
C ALA A 28 -6.36 -6.49 1.35
N GLN A 29 -6.28 -7.66 1.96
CA GLN A 29 -7.30 -8.71 1.85
C GLN A 29 -7.68 -9.23 3.22
N MET A 30 -8.98 -9.35 3.46
CA MET A 30 -9.48 -10.02 4.67
C MET A 30 -9.29 -11.53 4.53
N GLN A 31 -8.64 -12.14 5.52
CA GLN A 31 -8.51 -13.60 5.61
C GLN A 31 -8.80 -14.04 7.06
N GLY A 32 -10.00 -14.58 7.27
CA GLY A 32 -10.50 -14.90 8.61
C GLY A 32 -10.52 -13.65 9.50
N ASP A 33 -9.87 -13.74 10.65
CA ASP A 33 -9.78 -12.67 11.66
C ASP A 33 -8.51 -11.80 11.51
N SER A 34 -7.94 -11.76 10.31
CA SER A 34 -6.74 -10.97 10.02
C SER A 34 -6.83 -10.27 8.68
N VAL A 35 -6.04 -9.21 8.53
CA VAL A 35 -5.82 -8.55 7.24
C VAL A 35 -4.42 -8.90 6.74
N HIS A 36 -4.38 -9.38 5.49
CA HIS A 36 -3.14 -9.63 4.78
C HIS A 36 -2.84 -8.44 3.87
N LEU A 37 -1.72 -7.77 4.13
CA LEU A 37 -1.19 -6.70 3.32
C LEU A 37 -0.09 -7.23 2.41
N GLU A 38 -0.15 -6.82 1.15
CA GLU A 38 0.86 -7.17 0.16
C GLU A 38 1.22 -5.95 -0.69
N TRP A 39 2.51 -5.76 -0.93
CA TRP A 39 2.98 -4.75 -1.87
C TRP A 39 4.15 -5.23 -2.71
N ASN A 40 4.26 -4.64 -3.90
CA ASN A 40 5.35 -4.89 -4.82
C ASN A 40 6.12 -3.60 -5.09
N ALA A 41 7.43 -3.61 -4.84
CA ALA A 41 8.35 -2.57 -5.29
C ALA A 41 8.83 -2.89 -6.70
N ALA A 42 8.66 -1.96 -7.64
CA ALA A 42 9.21 -2.09 -9.00
C ALA A 42 10.74 -2.00 -9.01
N ASN A 43 11.30 -1.16 -8.13
CA ASN A 43 12.72 -1.03 -7.88
C ASN A 43 12.92 -0.57 -6.44
N GLU A 44 13.88 -1.19 -5.73
CA GLU A 44 14.23 -0.82 -4.36
C GLU A 44 15.31 0.25 -4.26
N GLN A 45 15.92 0.62 -5.40
CA GLN A 45 16.97 1.63 -5.44
C GLN A 45 16.47 2.95 -4.86
N GLY A 46 17.15 3.39 -3.80
CA GLY A 46 16.81 4.61 -3.08
C GLY A 46 15.72 4.44 -2.02
N ILE A 47 15.17 3.23 -1.82
CA ILE A 47 14.30 2.92 -0.67
C ILE A 47 15.18 2.68 0.56
N SER A 48 14.82 3.34 1.66
CA SER A 48 15.46 3.20 2.97
C SER A 48 14.59 2.45 3.97
N GLY A 49 13.28 2.39 3.75
CA GLY A 49 12.36 1.69 4.64
C GLY A 49 10.92 1.72 4.17
N TYR A 50 10.15 0.76 4.67
CA TYR A 50 8.70 0.71 4.56
C TYR A 50 8.10 0.89 5.95
N GLU A 51 7.09 1.72 6.07
CA GLU A 51 6.30 1.89 7.28
C GLU A 51 4.84 1.63 6.96
N VAL A 52 4.19 0.78 7.74
CA VAL A 52 2.78 0.47 7.58
C VAL A 52 2.02 1.12 8.71
N TYR A 53 0.96 1.81 8.32
CA TYR A 53 0.03 2.46 9.22
C TYR A 53 -1.39 1.92 9.01
N ARG A 54 -2.19 1.99 10.07
CA ARG A 54 -3.60 1.62 10.08
C ARG A 54 -4.42 2.76 10.65
N GLN A 55 -5.56 3.00 10.05
CA GLN A 55 -6.62 3.84 10.57
C GLN A 55 -7.85 2.96 10.77
N ASP A 56 -8.30 2.88 12.01
CA ASP A 56 -9.51 2.15 12.39
C ASP A 56 -10.67 3.16 12.48
N TYR A 57 -11.71 3.03 11.66
CA TYR A 57 -12.88 3.91 11.81
C TYR A 57 -13.50 3.71 13.21
N PRO A 58 -13.98 4.78 13.88
CA PRO A 58 -14.10 6.17 13.40
C PRO A 58 -12.89 7.06 13.67
N ALA A 59 -11.73 6.51 14.03
CA ALA A 59 -10.54 7.32 14.26
C ALA A 59 -10.11 8.01 12.95
N ASP A 60 -9.70 9.28 13.06
CA ASP A 60 -9.17 10.06 11.94
C ASP A 60 -7.67 9.85 11.70
N ASP A 61 -6.95 9.41 12.75
CA ASP A 61 -5.51 9.29 12.75
C ASP A 61 -5.02 7.91 12.27
N PHE A 62 -3.81 7.90 11.71
CA PHE A 62 -3.11 6.70 11.29
C PHE A 62 -2.07 6.30 12.34
N ASP A 63 -2.25 5.14 12.95
CA ASP A 63 -1.29 4.55 13.87
C ASP A 63 -0.28 3.69 13.12
N LYS A 64 1.01 3.84 13.45
CA LYS A 64 2.06 3.00 12.87
C LYS A 64 2.02 1.62 13.50
N ILE A 65 1.80 0.58 12.69
CA ILE A 65 1.69 -0.80 13.15
C ILE A 65 2.97 -1.60 12.92
N THR A 66 3.78 -1.26 11.91
CA THR A 66 5.06 -1.92 11.66
C THR A 66 6.02 -1.10 10.80
N SER A 67 7.28 -1.53 10.75
CA SER A 67 8.30 -1.02 9.84
C SER A 67 9.15 -2.18 9.31
N LEU A 68 9.44 -2.17 8.01
CA LEU A 68 10.24 -3.20 7.34
C LEU A 68 11.42 -2.55 6.62
N THR A 69 12.57 -3.22 6.68
CA THR A 69 13.74 -2.85 5.89
C THR A 69 13.67 -3.51 4.51
N PRO A 70 14.16 -2.86 3.44
CA PRO A 70 14.26 -3.47 2.13
C PRO A 70 15.14 -4.74 2.16
N THR A 71 14.73 -5.78 1.45
CA THR A 71 15.38 -7.09 1.43
C THR A 71 15.98 -7.45 0.07
N ALA A 72 16.04 -6.50 -0.86
CA ALA A 72 16.41 -6.71 -2.27
C ALA A 72 15.44 -7.66 -3.00
N GLN A 73 14.21 -7.80 -2.50
CA GLN A 73 13.14 -8.55 -3.14
C GLN A 73 12.01 -7.59 -3.51
N PRO A 74 11.33 -7.80 -4.64
CA PRO A 74 10.26 -6.91 -5.07
C PRO A 74 8.98 -7.12 -4.27
N HIS A 75 8.79 -8.25 -3.59
CA HIS A 75 7.52 -8.64 -2.98
C HIS A 75 7.59 -8.66 -1.45
N TYR A 76 6.58 -8.06 -0.82
CA TYR A 76 6.47 -7.96 0.62
C TYR A 76 5.08 -8.35 1.10
N ARG A 77 5.04 -8.90 2.32
CA ARG A 77 3.82 -9.29 3.00
C ARG A 77 3.86 -8.92 4.48
N TYR A 78 2.72 -8.49 5.00
CA TYR A 78 2.50 -8.29 6.43
C TYR A 78 1.11 -8.78 6.82
N ILE A 79 0.97 -9.39 8.00
CA ILE A 79 -0.30 -9.89 8.52
C ILE A 79 -0.66 -9.07 9.76
N ASP A 80 -1.78 -8.37 9.72
CA ASP A 80 -2.36 -7.67 10.86
C ASP A 80 -3.40 -8.56 11.54
N GLN A 81 -3.04 -9.07 12.71
CA GLN A 81 -3.91 -9.91 13.55
C GLN A 81 -4.74 -9.10 14.57
N ASN A 82 -4.56 -7.78 14.62
CA ASN A 82 -5.13 -6.93 15.67
C ASN A 82 -6.42 -6.23 15.23
N VAL A 83 -6.91 -6.49 14.02
CA VAL A 83 -8.08 -5.82 13.43
C VAL A 83 -9.37 -6.14 14.18
N PHE A 84 -9.53 -7.38 14.64
CA PHE A 84 -10.79 -7.85 15.25
C PHE A 84 -10.83 -7.78 16.78
N ARG A 85 -9.71 -7.45 17.43
CA ARG A 85 -9.68 -7.30 18.89
C ARG A 85 -10.43 -6.05 19.37
N GLN A 86 -10.70 -5.10 18.48
CA GLN A 86 -11.53 -3.93 18.76
C GLN A 86 -13.00 -4.29 18.47
N GLU A 87 -13.70 -4.76 19.51
CA GLU A 87 -15.08 -5.27 19.50
C GLU A 87 -16.18 -4.25 19.09
N MET A 88 -15.88 -3.06 18.60
CA MET A 88 -16.90 -2.07 18.22
C MET A 88 -16.98 -1.89 16.71
N GLY A 89 -17.95 -2.57 16.11
CA GLY A 89 -18.48 -2.23 14.81
C GLY A 89 -17.75 -2.88 13.65
N ARG A 90 -18.52 -3.35 12.67
CA ARG A 90 -18.03 -3.79 11.35
C ARG A 90 -17.54 -2.59 10.52
N GLU A 91 -16.78 -1.71 11.14
CA GLU A 91 -16.40 -0.43 10.57
C GLU A 91 -15.04 -0.57 9.87
N GLY A 92 -14.90 0.13 8.75
CA GLY A 92 -13.83 -0.11 7.80
C GLY A 92 -12.46 0.26 8.37
N VAL A 93 -11.46 -0.55 8.07
CA VAL A 93 -10.05 -0.21 8.31
C VAL A 93 -9.41 0.28 7.02
N THR A 94 -8.56 1.30 7.14
CA THR A 94 -7.76 1.82 6.02
C THR A 94 -6.28 1.64 6.35
N TYR A 95 -5.52 1.12 5.40
CA TYR A 95 -4.08 0.97 5.53
C TYR A 95 -3.35 2.01 4.71
N ARG A 96 -2.21 2.47 5.22
CA ARG A 96 -1.28 3.34 4.51
C ARG A 96 0.12 2.73 4.53
N LEU A 97 0.72 2.59 3.36
CA LEU A 97 2.13 2.25 3.19
C LEU A 97 2.92 3.52 2.92
N ALA A 98 3.86 3.86 3.80
CA ALA A 98 4.81 4.94 3.59
C ALA A 98 6.18 4.35 3.19
N VAL A 99 6.64 4.70 2.00
CA VAL A 99 7.93 4.31 1.45
C VAL A 99 8.91 5.45 1.68
N ARG A 100 9.88 5.24 2.55
CA ARG A 100 10.94 6.21 2.87
C ARG A 100 12.02 6.12 1.80
N THR A 101 12.28 7.22 1.11
CA THR A 101 13.32 7.33 0.08
C THR A 101 14.29 8.46 0.40
N ALA A 102 15.46 8.48 -0.24
CA ALA A 102 16.42 9.59 -0.12
C ALA A 102 15.82 10.94 -0.53
N THR A 103 14.79 10.94 -1.39
CA THR A 103 14.13 12.15 -1.91
C THR A 103 12.89 12.57 -1.10
N GLY A 104 12.50 11.80 -0.08
CA GLY A 104 11.29 12.03 0.70
C GLY A 104 10.45 10.78 0.88
N THR A 105 9.18 10.94 1.27
CA THR A 105 8.28 9.82 1.57
C THR A 105 7.17 9.74 0.53
N ARG A 106 6.95 8.55 -0.02
CA ARG A 106 5.82 8.26 -0.91
C ARG A 106 4.78 7.46 -0.14
N THR A 107 3.50 7.78 -0.29
CA THR A 107 2.42 7.12 0.44
C THR A 107 1.40 6.47 -0.48
N TYR A 108 0.97 5.28 -0.12
CA TYR A 108 -0.07 4.49 -0.81
C TYR A 108 -1.13 4.10 0.20
N GLN A 109 -2.38 3.97 -0.22
CA GLN A 109 -3.49 3.58 0.65
C GLN A 109 -4.31 2.45 0.05
N THR A 110 -4.91 1.63 0.91
CA THR A 110 -5.79 0.53 0.52
C THR A 110 -6.77 0.21 1.66
N THR A 111 -7.92 -0.36 1.30
CA THR A 111 -8.92 -0.87 2.24
C THR A 111 -9.10 -2.36 2.00
N PRO A 112 -9.28 -3.20 3.04
CA PRO A 112 -9.38 -4.64 2.84
C PRO A 112 -10.54 -5.03 1.93
N ALA A 113 -10.22 -5.75 0.85
CA ALA A 113 -11.23 -6.40 0.05
C ALA A 113 -11.79 -7.61 0.81
N GLN A 114 -13.12 -7.80 0.71
CA GLN A 114 -13.77 -9.01 1.21
C GLN A 114 -13.46 -10.19 0.28
N PRO A 115 -13.44 -11.44 0.78
CA PRO A 115 -13.31 -12.62 -0.07
C PRO A 115 -14.39 -12.62 -1.16
N GLU A 116 -13.98 -12.78 -2.43
CA GLU A 116 -14.86 -12.69 -3.61
C GLU A 116 -16.11 -13.58 -3.53
N ALA A 117 -16.03 -14.70 -2.80
CA ALA A 117 -17.12 -15.65 -2.59
C ALA A 117 -18.41 -15.00 -2.03
N ASN A 118 -18.29 -13.99 -1.17
CA ASN A 118 -19.47 -13.32 -0.58
C ASN A 118 -20.10 -12.25 -1.48
N VAL A 119 -19.37 -11.73 -2.47
CA VAL A 119 -19.84 -10.64 -3.35
C VAL A 119 -20.78 -11.19 -4.43
N VAL A 120 -20.43 -12.34 -5.01
CA VAL A 120 -21.24 -13.00 -6.04
C VAL A 120 -22.56 -13.50 -5.46
N LEU A 121 -22.55 -14.15 -4.29
CA LEU A 121 -23.77 -14.64 -3.63
C LEU A 121 -24.77 -13.50 -3.31
N ARG A 122 -24.30 -12.36 -2.81
CA ARG A 122 -25.18 -11.19 -2.56
C ARG A 122 -25.75 -10.59 -3.85
N SER A 123 -24.98 -10.57 -4.94
CA SER A 123 -25.46 -10.06 -6.22
C SER A 123 -26.61 -10.92 -6.77
N TRP A 124 -26.54 -12.24 -6.60
CA TRP A 124 -27.59 -13.15 -7.05
C TRP A 124 -28.90 -12.99 -6.29
N ASP A 125 -28.86 -12.77 -4.98
CA ASP A 125 -30.08 -12.52 -4.20
C ASP A 125 -30.70 -11.16 -4.53
N THR A 126 -29.88 -10.16 -4.85
CA THR A 126 -30.37 -8.83 -5.26
C THR A 126 -31.04 -8.90 -6.64
N ILE A 127 -30.44 -9.61 -7.59
CA ILE A 127 -31.00 -9.82 -8.94
C ILE A 127 -32.35 -10.56 -8.84
N LYS A 128 -32.46 -11.58 -8.00
CA LYS A 128 -33.71 -12.34 -7.82
C LYS A 128 -34.87 -11.50 -7.27
N LEU A 129 -34.59 -10.44 -6.52
CA LEU A 129 -35.61 -9.52 -6.00
C LEU A 129 -36.16 -8.58 -7.08
N MET A 130 -35.46 -8.36 -8.20
CA MET A 130 -35.89 -7.47 -9.29
C MET A 130 -36.88 -8.13 -10.27
N PHE A 131 -37.09 -9.44 -10.15
CA PHE A 131 -38.00 -10.21 -11.01
C PHE A 131 -39.20 -10.76 -10.21
N ARG A 132 -39.56 -10.09 -9.13
CA ARG A 132 -40.75 -10.34 -8.32
C ARG A 132 -41.77 -9.23 -8.53
#